data_AF-A0A0J7K2S3-F1
#
_entry.id   AF-A0A0J7K2S3-F1
#
_cell.length_a   1.000
_cell.length_b   1.000
_cell.length_c   1.000
_cell.angle_alpha   90.00
_cell.angle_beta   90.00
_cell.angle_gamma   90.00
#
_symmetry.space_group_name_H-M   'P 1'
#
loop_
_entity.id
_entity.type
_entity.pdbx_description
1 polymer ?
#
loop_
_entity_poly.entity_id
_entity_poly.type
_entity_poly.pdbx_seq_one_letter_code
_entity_poly.pdbx_strand_id
1 'polypeptide(L)'
;MNPICRACGEADVTLGHILGQCRTTKNKRIMRHNEIVDLLKKRLALNNRVMVEPTIEYKGERFKPDLVILNEEKLLVLDVTVRYENKNFLAEGAREKIEKYKNIAHKLKTDFKVRKAKVVPIVIGSKGALPTGTIDMLRQLKVLKSDWLTLSMMALRSSIEIINAFMDE
;
A
#
# COMPACT_ATOMS: atom_id res chain seq x y z
N MET A 1 16.48 -17.82 18.83
CA MET A 1 15.44 -18.41 17.96
C MET A 1 14.11 -17.96 18.55
N ASN A 2 13.21 -17.36 17.76
CA ASN A 2 11.92 -16.94 18.30
C ASN A 2 11.00 -18.15 18.38
N PRO A 3 10.08 -18.22 19.36
CA PRO A 3 9.11 -19.30 19.39
C PRO A 3 8.15 -19.21 18.20
N ILE A 4 7.57 -20.33 17.80
CA ILE A 4 6.54 -20.36 16.76
C ILE A 4 5.33 -19.54 17.23
N CYS A 5 4.70 -18.82 16.30
CA CYS A 5 3.48 -18.05 16.54
C CYS A 5 2.37 -18.94 17.10
N ARG A 6 2.01 -18.70 18.36
CA ARG A 6 0.95 -19.48 19.05
C ARG A 6 -0.42 -19.38 18.36
N ALA A 7 -0.70 -18.26 17.70
CA ALA A 7 -2.01 -18.01 17.09
C ALA A 7 -2.17 -18.70 15.74
N CYS A 8 -1.11 -18.77 14.91
CA CYS A 8 -1.20 -19.35 13.57
C CYS A 8 -0.40 -20.64 13.36
N GLY A 9 0.66 -20.87 14.12
CA GLY A 9 1.52 -22.06 14.02
C GLY A 9 2.46 -22.10 12.80
N GLU A 10 2.54 -21.03 11.99
CA GLU A 10 3.16 -21.10 10.65
C GLU A 10 4.56 -20.46 10.56
N ALA A 11 4.95 -19.60 11.50
CA ALA A 11 6.24 -18.91 11.48
C ALA A 11 6.66 -18.44 12.88
N ASP A 12 7.92 -18.06 13.03
CA ASP A 12 8.45 -17.39 14.22
C ASP A 12 7.61 -16.17 14.61
N VAL A 13 7.22 -16.08 15.88
CA VAL A 13 6.49 -14.94 16.42
C VAL A 13 7.42 -13.74 16.46
N THR A 14 7.12 -12.76 15.61
CA THR A 14 7.83 -11.48 15.52
C THR A 14 6.81 -10.38 15.25
N LEU A 15 7.17 -9.13 15.54
CA LEU A 15 6.35 -7.99 15.12
C LEU A 15 6.17 -7.95 13.60
N GLY A 16 7.19 -8.31 12.83
CA GLY A 16 7.09 -8.42 11.37
C GLY A 16 6.04 -9.45 10.93
N HIS A 17 5.99 -10.59 11.60
CA HIS A 17 4.96 -11.60 11.37
C HIS A 17 3.57 -11.09 11.78
N ILE A 18 3.39 -10.64 13.03
CA ILE A 18 2.10 -10.20 13.56
C ILE A 18 1.52 -9.03 12.74
N LEU A 19 2.35 -8.03 12.42
CA LEU A 19 1.94 -6.82 11.71
C LEU A 19 1.91 -6.95 10.20
N GLY A 20 2.49 -8.01 9.61
CA GLY A 20 2.67 -8.12 8.16
C GLY A 20 2.10 -9.39 7.52
N GLN A 21 2.12 -10.53 8.22
CA GLN A 21 2.01 -11.84 7.58
C GLN A 21 1.02 -12.79 8.28
N CYS A 22 0.88 -12.71 9.60
CA CYS A 22 0.10 -13.65 10.41
C CYS A 22 -1.35 -13.83 9.90
N ARG A 23 -1.83 -15.05 9.74
CA ARG A 23 -3.20 -15.24 9.22
C ARG A 23 -4.28 -14.75 10.18
N THR A 24 -4.07 -14.81 11.49
CA THR A 24 -5.09 -14.44 12.50
C THR A 24 -5.33 -12.93 12.52
N THR A 25 -4.27 -12.13 12.39
CA THR A 25 -4.38 -10.67 12.31
C THR A 25 -4.71 -10.12 10.91
N LYS A 26 -4.98 -11.01 9.92
CA LYS A 26 -5.23 -10.63 8.52
C LYS A 26 -6.34 -9.59 8.38
N ASN A 27 -7.48 -9.77 9.05
CA ASN A 27 -8.62 -8.85 8.95
C ASN A 27 -8.25 -7.44 9.42
N LYS A 28 -7.52 -7.32 10.54
CA LYS A 28 -7.06 -6.02 11.05
C LYS A 28 -6.02 -5.38 10.13
N ARG A 29 -5.14 -6.16 9.50
CA ARG A 29 -4.22 -5.63 8.47
C ARG A 29 -4.94 -5.11 7.24
N ILE A 30 -6.01 -5.78 6.81
CA ILE A 30 -6.86 -5.31 5.69
C ILE A 30 -7.55 -4.00 6.08
N MET A 31 -8.13 -3.91 7.29
CA MET A 31 -8.74 -2.66 7.77
C MET A 31 -7.74 -1.49 7.78
N ARG A 32 -6.52 -1.72 8.26
CA ARG A 32 -5.43 -0.73 8.23
C ARG A 32 -5.13 -0.24 6.81
N HIS A 33 -5.00 -1.18 5.87
CA HIS A 33 -4.70 -0.87 4.47
C HIS A 33 -5.85 -0.08 3.84
N ASN A 34 -7.10 -0.51 4.05
CA ASN A 34 -8.28 0.17 3.52
C ASN A 34 -8.41 1.61 4.05
N GLU A 35 -8.17 1.85 5.34
CA GLU A 35 -8.23 3.20 5.92
C GLU A 35 -7.23 4.16 5.23
N ILE A 36 -6.01 3.67 4.97
CA ILE A 36 -4.96 4.41 4.26
C ILE A 36 -5.37 4.69 2.81
N VAL A 37 -5.86 3.66 2.09
CA VAL A 37 -6.33 3.79 0.70
C VAL A 37 -7.49 4.78 0.62
N ASP A 38 -8.42 4.76 1.56
CA ASP A 38 -9.58 5.64 1.59
C ASP A 38 -9.20 7.11 1.78
N LEU A 39 -8.21 7.40 2.64
CA LEU A 39 -7.68 8.77 2.78
C LEU A 39 -7.08 9.25 1.46
N LEU A 40 -6.22 8.43 0.83
CA LEU A 40 -5.60 8.76 -0.45
C LEU A 40 -6.65 8.97 -1.55
N LYS A 41 -7.63 8.06 -1.66
CA LYS A 41 -8.75 8.17 -2.58
C LYS A 41 -9.48 9.50 -2.40
N LYS A 42 -9.86 9.85 -1.17
CA LYS A 42 -10.58 11.10 -0.85
C LYS A 42 -9.80 12.33 -1.33
N ARG A 43 -8.50 12.37 -1.10
CA ARG A 43 -7.64 13.51 -1.52
C ARG A 43 -7.44 13.57 -3.03
N LEU A 44 -7.21 12.42 -3.65
CA LEU A 44 -6.88 12.35 -5.08
C LEU A 44 -8.11 12.55 -5.98
N ALA A 45 -9.30 12.14 -5.52
CA ALA A 45 -10.55 12.33 -6.23
C ALA A 45 -11.00 13.79 -6.35
N LEU A 46 -10.42 14.71 -5.57
CA LEU A 46 -10.75 16.15 -5.65
C LEU A 46 -10.38 16.75 -7.01
N ASN A 47 -9.31 16.26 -7.64
CA ASN A 47 -8.74 16.85 -8.85
C ASN A 47 -8.49 15.83 -9.97
N ASN A 48 -8.85 14.57 -9.77
CA ASN A 48 -8.57 13.51 -10.72
C ASN A 48 -9.75 12.54 -10.81
N ARG A 49 -9.88 11.87 -11.96
CA ARG A 49 -10.77 10.72 -12.08
C ARG A 49 -10.08 9.51 -11.44
N VAL A 50 -10.72 8.91 -10.43
CA VAL A 50 -10.17 7.80 -9.66
C VAL A 50 -11.04 6.55 -9.82
N MET A 51 -10.43 5.45 -10.24
CA MET A 51 -11.02 4.11 -10.24
C MET A 51 -10.49 3.36 -9.02
N VAL A 52 -11.40 2.78 -8.23
CA VAL A 52 -11.07 2.08 -6.98
C VAL A 52 -11.08 0.57 -7.23
N GLU A 53 -10.00 -0.10 -6.83
CA GLU A 53 -9.79 -1.54 -7.00
C GLU A 53 -10.21 -2.11 -8.37
N PRO A 54 -9.85 -1.48 -9.51
CA PRO A 54 -10.28 -1.98 -10.80
C PRO A 54 -9.67 -3.37 -11.06
N THR A 55 -10.49 -4.29 -11.57
CA THR A 55 -9.98 -5.57 -12.08
C THR A 55 -9.50 -5.39 -13.51
N ILE A 56 -8.23 -5.70 -13.74
CA ILE A 56 -7.57 -5.55 -15.04
C ILE A 56 -7.03 -6.92 -15.44
N GLU A 57 -7.49 -7.42 -16.57
CA GLU A 57 -7.00 -8.67 -17.15
C GLU A 57 -5.83 -8.40 -18.09
N TYR A 58 -4.73 -9.10 -17.89
CA TYR A 58 -3.55 -9.01 -18.73
C TYR A 58 -2.86 -10.38 -18.82
N LYS A 59 -2.72 -10.90 -20.04
CA LYS A 59 -2.10 -12.21 -20.33
C LYS A 59 -2.67 -13.37 -19.50
N GLY A 60 -3.99 -13.38 -19.29
CA GLY A 60 -4.68 -14.43 -18.53
C GLY A 60 -4.61 -14.27 -17.00
N GLU A 61 -3.93 -13.25 -16.49
CA GLU A 61 -3.86 -12.94 -15.06
C GLU A 61 -4.73 -11.73 -14.71
N ARG A 62 -5.27 -11.74 -13.47
CA ARG A 62 -6.06 -10.64 -12.91
C ARG A 62 -5.22 -9.78 -11.98
N PHE A 63 -5.20 -8.49 -12.28
CA PHE A 63 -4.54 -7.46 -11.48
C PHE A 63 -5.58 -6.56 -10.83
N LYS A 64 -5.36 -6.25 -9.55
CA LYS A 64 -6.26 -5.39 -8.75
C LYS A 64 -5.40 -4.38 -7.97
N PRO A 65 -4.92 -3.30 -8.62
CA PRO A 65 -4.27 -2.20 -7.91
C PRO A 65 -5.30 -1.47 -7.05
N ASP A 66 -4.86 -0.81 -5.97
CA ASP A 66 -5.77 -0.11 -5.06
C ASP A 66 -6.50 1.04 -5.76
N LEU A 67 -5.77 1.86 -6.53
CA LEU A 67 -6.31 2.98 -7.28
C LEU A 67 -5.69 3.08 -8.68
N VAL A 68 -6.52 3.40 -9.68
CA VAL A 68 -6.05 3.91 -10.97
C VAL A 68 -6.54 5.34 -11.11
N ILE A 69 -5.60 6.26 -11.30
CA ILE A 69 -5.86 7.69 -11.35
C ILE A 69 -5.60 8.17 -12.77
N LEU A 70 -6.57 8.88 -13.34
CA LEU A 70 -6.48 9.46 -14.67
C LEU A 70 -6.63 10.98 -14.56
N ASN A 71 -5.69 11.69 -15.17
CA ASN A 71 -5.82 13.11 -15.47
C ASN A 71 -5.40 13.39 -16.92
N GLU A 72 -5.45 14.65 -17.34
CA GLU A 72 -5.22 15.09 -18.73
C GLU A 72 -3.82 14.70 -19.25
N GLU A 73 -2.84 14.55 -18.36
CA GLU A 73 -1.44 14.33 -18.75
C GLU A 73 -1.00 12.86 -18.66
N LYS A 74 -1.49 12.13 -17.65
CA LYS A 74 -0.94 10.84 -17.25
C LYS A 74 -1.96 9.93 -16.55
N LEU A 75 -1.67 8.64 -16.63
CA LEU A 75 -2.32 7.60 -15.85
C LEU A 75 -1.38 7.10 -14.75
N LEU A 76 -1.89 6.95 -13.53
CA LEU A 76 -1.13 6.45 -12.39
C LEU A 76 -1.78 5.18 -11.87
N VAL A 77 -0.98 4.13 -11.70
CA VAL A 77 -1.39 2.90 -11.02
C VAL A 77 -0.81 2.97 -9.61
N LEU A 78 -1.66 3.26 -8.62
CA LEU A 78 -1.26 3.44 -7.23
C LEU A 78 -1.63 2.18 -6.44
N ASP A 79 -0.68 1.70 -5.65
CA ASP A 79 -0.89 0.55 -4.77
C ASP A 79 -0.13 0.78 -3.45
N VAL A 80 -0.83 0.57 -2.34
CA VAL A 80 -0.39 0.81 -0.97
C VAL A 80 0.13 -0.50 -0.38
N THR A 81 1.23 -0.40 0.37
CA THR A 81 1.69 -1.51 1.19
C THR A 81 2.23 -1.00 2.53
N VAL A 82 1.82 -1.68 3.61
CA VAL A 82 2.39 -1.45 4.94
C VAL A 82 3.38 -2.56 5.24
N ARG A 83 4.63 -2.21 5.57
CA ARG A 83 5.70 -3.18 5.85
C ARG A 83 6.33 -2.91 7.20
N TYR A 84 6.77 -3.97 7.87
CA TYR A 84 7.55 -3.83 9.09
C TYR A 84 8.90 -3.19 8.76
N GLU A 85 9.28 -2.18 9.53
CA GLU A 85 10.48 -1.39 9.28
C GLU A 85 11.71 -2.14 9.80
N ASN A 86 12.22 -3.04 8.96
CA ASN A 86 13.43 -3.81 9.20
C ASN A 86 14.23 -3.92 7.90
N LYS A 87 15.55 -3.70 7.98
CA LYS A 87 16.48 -3.76 6.84
C LYS A 87 15.92 -2.96 5.64
N ASN A 88 15.78 -3.63 4.50
CA ASN A 88 15.37 -3.04 3.22
C ASN A 88 13.90 -3.28 2.87
N PHE A 89 13.08 -3.81 3.78
CA PHE A 89 11.71 -4.25 3.47
C PHE A 89 10.83 -3.15 2.85
N LEU A 90 11.06 -1.88 3.20
CA LEU A 90 10.34 -0.76 2.61
C LEU A 90 10.70 -0.56 1.13
N ALA A 91 12.00 -0.61 0.81
CA ALA A 91 12.48 -0.49 -0.57
C ALA A 91 12.07 -1.71 -1.40
N GLU A 92 12.13 -2.91 -0.82
CA GLU A 92 11.69 -4.14 -1.46
C GLU A 92 10.19 -4.10 -1.77
N GLY A 93 9.36 -3.64 -0.82
CA GLY A 93 7.93 -3.47 -1.04
C GLY A 93 7.61 -2.51 -2.19
N ALA A 94 8.38 -1.42 -2.35
CA ALA A 94 8.22 -0.52 -3.49
C ALA A 94 8.57 -1.21 -4.82
N ARG A 95 9.72 -1.89 -4.87
CA ARG A 95 10.20 -2.62 -6.06
C ARG A 95 9.23 -3.71 -6.49
N GLU A 96 8.72 -4.50 -5.55
CA GLU A 96 7.71 -5.55 -5.83
C GLU A 96 6.47 -4.98 -6.53
N LYS A 97 5.96 -3.85 -6.06
CA LYS A 97 4.77 -3.22 -6.64
C LYS A 97 5.05 -2.61 -8.01
N ILE A 98 6.21 -1.98 -8.20
CA ILE A 98 6.64 -1.48 -9.52
C ILE A 98 6.70 -2.64 -10.53
N GLU A 99 7.39 -3.73 -10.17
CA GLU A 99 7.53 -4.88 -11.04
C GLU A 99 6.19 -5.55 -11.36
N LYS A 100 5.30 -5.66 -10.36
CA LYS A 100 3.96 -6.23 -10.53
C LYS A 100 3.10 -5.43 -11.53
N TYR A 101 3.12 -4.10 -11.45
CA TYR A 101 2.18 -3.27 -12.20
C TYR A 101 2.78 -2.53 -13.40
N LYS A 102 4.08 -2.63 -13.70
CA LYS A 102 4.71 -1.92 -14.83
C LYS A 102 4.05 -2.24 -16.18
N ASN A 103 3.76 -3.51 -16.44
CA ASN A 103 3.12 -3.95 -17.68
C ASN A 103 1.66 -3.49 -17.74
N ILE A 104 0.98 -3.48 -16.59
CA ILE A 104 -0.39 -3.02 -16.45
C ILE A 104 -0.50 -1.52 -16.70
N ALA A 105 0.42 -0.72 -16.13
CA ALA A 105 0.49 0.71 -16.39
C ALA A 105 0.70 0.98 -17.89
N HIS A 106 1.55 0.20 -18.58
CA HIS A 106 1.72 0.33 -20.03
C HIS A 106 0.47 -0.08 -20.82
N LYS A 107 -0.22 -1.16 -20.44
CA LYS A 107 -1.49 -1.55 -21.07
C LYS A 107 -2.54 -0.44 -20.92
N LEU A 108 -2.76 0.03 -19.69
CA LEU A 108 -3.74 1.07 -19.40
C LEU A 108 -3.40 2.39 -20.10
N LYS A 109 -2.11 2.70 -20.28
CA LYS A 109 -1.68 3.85 -21.10
C LYS A 109 -2.28 3.79 -22.51
N THR A 110 -2.22 2.63 -23.15
CA THR A 110 -2.77 2.39 -24.49
C THR A 110 -4.29 2.43 -24.48
N ASP A 111 -4.92 1.72 -23.53
CA ASP A 111 -6.39 1.64 -23.43
C ASP A 111 -7.04 3.02 -23.24
N PHE A 112 -6.44 3.87 -22.40
CA PHE A 112 -6.91 5.23 -22.12
C PHE A 112 -6.31 6.30 -23.04
N LYS A 113 -5.47 5.92 -24.01
CA LYS A 113 -4.84 6.83 -24.99
C LYS A 113 -4.10 8.03 -24.36
N VAL A 114 -3.42 7.82 -23.24
CA VAL A 114 -2.66 8.88 -22.54
C VAL A 114 -1.17 8.86 -22.88
N ARG A 115 -0.50 10.02 -22.72
CA ARG A 115 0.91 10.19 -23.07
C ARG A 115 1.86 9.44 -22.15
N LYS A 116 1.55 9.39 -20.85
CA LYS A 116 2.43 8.82 -19.82
C LYS A 116 1.64 7.92 -18.87
N ALA A 117 2.28 6.85 -18.40
CA ALA A 117 1.79 6.06 -17.30
C ALA A 117 2.90 5.76 -16.29
N LYS A 118 2.57 5.68 -15.01
CA LYS A 118 3.54 5.44 -13.93
C LYS A 118 2.92 4.58 -12.84
N VAL A 119 3.70 3.64 -12.30
CA VAL A 119 3.35 2.93 -11.06
C VAL A 119 3.78 3.77 -9.86
N VAL A 120 2.90 3.92 -8.89
CA VAL A 120 3.09 4.73 -7.69
C VAL A 120 2.94 3.83 -6.45
N PRO A 121 4.02 3.17 -6.01
CA PRO A 121 3.98 2.39 -4.77
C PRO A 121 3.99 3.32 -3.56
N ILE A 122 2.92 3.31 -2.76
CA ILE A 122 2.89 4.02 -1.48
C ILE A 122 3.28 3.03 -0.40
N VAL A 123 4.53 3.13 0.07
CA VAL A 123 5.04 2.25 1.13
C VAL A 123 5.04 2.99 2.45
N ILE A 124 4.39 2.41 3.44
CA ILE A 124 4.34 2.95 4.80
C ILE A 124 4.92 1.93 5.76
N GLY A 125 5.77 2.38 6.67
CA GLY A 125 6.28 1.57 7.76
C GLY A 125 5.22 1.31 8.82
N SER A 126 5.20 0.11 9.39
CA SER A 126 4.25 -0.21 10.45
C SER A 126 4.47 0.58 11.75
N LYS A 127 5.64 1.22 11.93
CA LYS A 127 5.90 2.17 13.02
C LYS A 127 5.72 3.62 12.56
N GLY A 128 5.13 3.84 11.38
CA GLY A 128 4.81 5.15 10.83
C GLY A 128 5.87 5.73 9.88
N ALA A 129 6.94 5.03 9.54
CA ALA A 129 7.94 5.58 8.63
C ALA A 129 7.37 5.84 7.22
N LEU A 130 7.72 6.99 6.65
CA LEU A 130 7.48 7.29 5.24
C LEU A 130 8.83 7.38 4.53
N PRO A 131 9.22 6.39 3.71
CA PRO A 131 10.44 6.45 2.93
C PRO A 131 10.46 7.67 2.01
N THR A 132 11.65 8.20 1.72
CA THR A 132 11.84 9.36 0.82
C THR A 132 11.11 9.17 -0.51
N GLY A 133 11.16 7.97 -1.10
CA GLY A 133 10.44 7.66 -2.33
C GLY A 133 8.92 7.81 -2.22
N THR A 134 8.32 7.45 -1.08
CA THR A 134 6.89 7.65 -0.83
C THR A 134 6.58 9.14 -0.65
N ILE A 135 7.41 9.86 0.10
CA ILE A 135 7.27 11.31 0.27
C ILE A 135 7.32 12.04 -1.09
N ASP A 136 8.26 11.69 -1.95
CA ASP A 136 8.40 12.29 -3.28
C ASP A 136 7.19 12.00 -4.17
N MET A 137 6.64 10.79 -4.09
CA MET A 137 5.41 10.42 -4.80
C MET A 137 4.20 11.20 -4.28
N LEU A 138 4.01 11.29 -2.96
CA LEU A 138 2.93 12.08 -2.36
C LEU A 138 3.03 13.56 -2.74
N ARG A 139 4.25 14.11 -2.79
CA ARG A 139 4.51 15.48 -3.27
C ARG A 139 4.13 15.64 -4.75
N GLN A 140 4.51 14.70 -5.62
CA GLN A 140 4.13 14.71 -7.04
C GLN A 140 2.62 14.59 -7.25
N LEU A 141 1.93 13.92 -6.33
CA LEU A 141 0.48 13.79 -6.30
C LEU A 141 -0.23 15.00 -5.67
N LYS A 142 0.51 16.01 -5.21
CA LYS A 142 0.00 17.19 -4.50
C LYS A 142 -0.81 16.83 -3.23
N VAL A 143 -0.49 15.71 -2.58
CA VAL A 143 -1.05 15.35 -1.27
C VAL A 143 -0.41 16.26 -0.21
N LEU A 144 -1.21 16.83 0.68
CA LEU A 144 -0.74 17.79 1.69
C LEU A 144 0.16 17.12 2.73
N LYS A 145 1.11 17.87 3.29
CA LYS A 145 2.00 17.38 4.35
C LYS A 145 1.23 16.91 5.60
N SER A 146 0.11 17.54 5.93
CA SER A 146 -0.78 17.12 7.01
C SER A 146 -1.35 15.71 6.78
N ASP A 147 -1.67 15.37 5.54
CA ASP A 147 -2.10 14.02 5.18
C ASP A 147 -0.94 13.02 5.27
N TRP A 148 0.31 13.42 5.01
CA TRP A 148 1.48 12.53 5.20
C TRP A 148 1.60 12.12 6.66
N LEU A 149 1.49 13.09 7.58
CA LEU A 149 1.47 12.81 9.01
C LEU A 149 0.29 11.91 9.39
N THR A 150 -0.89 12.16 8.82
CA THR A 150 -2.08 11.34 9.06
C THR A 150 -1.87 9.89 8.61
N LEU A 151 -1.28 9.67 7.43
CA LEU A 151 -0.94 8.34 6.90
C LEU A 151 0.03 7.60 7.83
N SER A 152 1.06 8.30 8.32
CA SER A 152 2.02 7.76 9.30
C SER A 152 1.33 7.34 10.60
N MET A 153 0.47 8.23 11.14
CA MET A 153 -0.27 7.99 12.38
C MET A 153 -1.29 6.85 12.25
N MET A 154 -1.99 6.74 11.12
CA MET A 154 -2.91 5.63 10.84
C MET A 154 -2.16 4.28 10.88
N ALA A 155 -1.00 4.20 10.22
CA ALA A 155 -0.21 2.98 10.21
C ALA A 155 0.32 2.61 11.61
N LEU A 156 0.80 3.59 12.38
CA LEU A 156 1.31 3.38 13.73
C LEU A 156 0.19 2.98 14.71
N ARG A 157 -0.90 3.77 14.77
CA ARG A 157 -2.07 3.52 15.64
C ARG A 157 -2.63 2.13 15.42
N SER A 158 -2.93 1.80 14.17
CA SER A 158 -3.50 0.48 13.83
C SER A 158 -2.53 -0.67 14.10
N SER A 159 -1.22 -0.44 14.01
CA SER A 159 -0.24 -1.47 14.39
C SER A 159 -0.29 -1.79 15.89
N ILE A 160 -0.50 -0.79 16.75
CA ILE A 160 -0.72 -1.00 18.19
C ILE A 160 -2.01 -1.79 18.42
N GLU A 161 -3.11 -1.40 17.75
CA GLU A 161 -4.40 -2.11 17.84
C GLU A 161 -4.30 -3.59 17.40
N ILE A 162 -3.50 -3.88 16.37
CA ILE A 162 -3.23 -5.25 15.89
C ILE A 162 -2.46 -6.04 16.93
N ILE A 163 -1.41 -5.45 17.53
CA ILE A 163 -0.59 -6.13 18.53
C ILE A 163 -1.41 -6.43 19.78
N ASN A 164 -2.16 -5.46 20.30
CA ASN A 164 -2.99 -5.65 21.49
C ASN A 164 -4.00 -6.77 21.27
N ALA A 165 -4.73 -6.74 20.14
CA ALA A 165 -5.68 -7.80 19.84
C ALA A 165 -5.05 -9.18 19.67
N PHE A 166 -3.79 -9.26 19.21
CA PHE A 166 -3.06 -10.53 19.15
C PHE A 166 -2.61 -11.01 20.54
N MET A 167 -2.34 -10.09 21.47
CA MET A 167 -1.95 -10.43 22.85
C MET A 167 -3.13 -10.90 23.69
N ASP A 168 -4.32 -10.37 23.41
CA ASP A 168 -5.60 -10.73 24.06
C ASP A 168 -6.16 -12.09 23.60
N GLU A 169 -5.59 -12.68 22.54
CA GLU A 169 -5.83 -14.06 22.06
C GLU A 169 -4.89 -15.09 22.71
#